data_AF-U2YWK5-F1
#
_entry.id   AF-U2YWK5-F1
#
_cell.length_a   1.000
_cell.length_b   1.000
_cell.length_c   1.000
_cell.angle_alpha   90.00
_cell.angle_beta   90.00
_cell.angle_gamma   90.00
#
_symmetry.space_group_name_H-M   'P 1'
#
loop_
_entity.id
_entity.type
_entity.pdbx_description
1 polymer ?
#
loop_
_entity_poly.entity_id
_entity_poly.type
_entity_poly.pdbx_seq_one_letter_code
_entity_poly.pdbx_strand_id
1 'polypeptide(L)'
;MTDGERSETGTPAFGLAGRTRHDAARDAMALVRAVLDAGGAPRDVAVVTCAPDEDEARLAAAAERYGLRTATWTQLPLTETLPYRVVTASCRVLAAETVSLGDFVAPLEYGWTAPDGGIEPIPATGASRLRSALDAAADRSGDTDATERERPVETWCALAASIETAPVVDAYRRWVRAHRDRNPTPEAVTRTLRPLVDATEESVVAERWARDASDVGGVTRSARSVVRLRDLLGEVASKYATRAEAADATPDWETVASLCESLAGLRAGRREHADASAIDVLEANDVWGVSRPLVVVVGLTDGQWLTRTESPLPRDLQTAIRAGGGGADPLPLATRAAWDTDRIVDQFHDAVTAATGALVCVRHRVDRDGVERPPSPLLDRVDARPIDGDALAALRSRRTLPSALANALDLPAAADSTEAP
;
A
#
# COMPACT_ATOMS: atom_id res chain seq x y z
N MET A 1 10.74 -12.22 -37.01
CA MET A 1 11.97 -12.74 -36.39
C MET A 1 13.08 -11.80 -36.80
N THR A 2 13.13 -10.67 -36.11
CA THR A 2 14.08 -9.58 -36.28
C THR A 2 14.88 -9.55 -34.99
N ASP A 3 16.21 -9.49 -35.10
CA ASP A 3 17.15 -9.27 -34.00
C ASP A 3 16.67 -8.05 -33.20
N GLY A 4 16.00 -8.31 -32.08
CA GLY A 4 15.56 -7.29 -31.14
C GLY A 4 16.69 -7.05 -30.15
N GLU A 5 17.37 -5.92 -30.33
CA GLU A 5 18.24 -5.21 -29.39
C GLU A 5 18.36 -5.89 -28.01
N ARG A 6 19.43 -6.67 -27.84
CA ARG A 6 19.97 -6.95 -26.51
C ARG A 6 20.34 -5.61 -25.89
N SER A 7 19.89 -5.33 -24.67
CA SER A 7 20.24 -4.09 -23.98
C SER A 7 21.76 -4.00 -23.87
N GLU A 8 22.37 -3.01 -24.54
CA GLU A 8 23.79 -2.65 -24.45
C GLU A 8 24.13 -1.95 -23.12
N THR A 9 23.45 -2.31 -22.03
CA THR A 9 23.90 -1.89 -20.72
C THR A 9 25.12 -2.74 -20.38
N GLY A 10 26.32 -2.16 -20.49
CA GLY A 10 27.58 -2.80 -20.12
C GLY A 10 27.66 -3.23 -18.65
N THR A 11 26.59 -3.02 -17.87
CA THR A 11 26.42 -3.41 -16.48
C THR A 11 26.37 -4.93 -16.34
N PRO A 12 27.28 -5.55 -15.54
CA PRO A 12 27.23 -6.97 -15.23
C PRO A 12 25.88 -7.41 -14.64
N ALA A 13 25.28 -8.43 -15.24
CA ALA A 13 24.04 -9.03 -14.77
C ALA A 13 24.26 -10.41 -14.14
N PHE A 14 23.55 -10.69 -13.04
CA PHE A 14 23.63 -11.95 -12.30
C PHE A 14 22.24 -12.55 -12.07
N GLY A 15 22.15 -13.87 -12.01
CA GLY A 15 20.89 -14.62 -11.87
C GLY A 15 20.78 -15.37 -10.55
N LEU A 16 19.70 -15.13 -9.80
CA LEU A 16 19.30 -15.91 -8.62
C LEU A 16 18.02 -16.69 -8.92
N ALA A 17 18.02 -17.98 -8.56
CA ALA A 17 16.88 -18.87 -8.81
C ALA A 17 16.48 -19.60 -7.53
N GLY A 18 15.58 -18.97 -6.77
CA GLY A 18 14.97 -19.57 -5.58
C GLY A 18 14.03 -20.72 -5.94
N ARG A 19 13.76 -21.61 -4.98
CA ARG A 19 12.79 -22.70 -5.19
C ARG A 19 11.37 -22.13 -5.26
N THR A 20 10.96 -21.40 -4.24
CA THR A 20 9.64 -20.76 -4.14
C THR A 20 9.74 -19.23 -4.22
N ARG A 21 8.60 -18.53 -4.31
CA ARG A 21 8.56 -17.05 -4.19
C ARG A 21 9.17 -16.55 -2.87
N HIS A 22 8.95 -17.27 -1.76
CA HIS A 22 9.54 -16.94 -0.46
C HIS A 22 11.06 -17.13 -0.46
N ASP A 23 11.56 -18.21 -1.07
CA ASP A 23 13.00 -18.43 -1.19
C ASP A 23 13.66 -17.37 -2.07
N ALA A 24 13.01 -16.98 -3.18
CA ALA A 24 13.49 -15.93 -4.05
C ALA A 24 13.59 -14.57 -3.33
N ALA A 25 12.56 -14.18 -2.57
CA ALA A 25 12.61 -12.97 -1.73
C ALA A 25 13.73 -13.06 -0.68
N ARG A 26 13.92 -14.23 -0.08
CA ARG A 26 15.01 -14.48 0.88
C ARG A 26 16.39 -14.39 0.23
N ASP A 27 16.55 -14.85 -1.01
CA ASP A 27 17.80 -14.77 -1.77
C ASP A 27 18.14 -13.34 -2.12
N ALA A 28 17.15 -12.57 -2.57
CA ALA A 28 17.29 -11.13 -2.80
C ALA A 28 17.75 -10.40 -1.54
N MET A 29 17.10 -10.62 -0.38
CA MET A 29 17.47 -9.92 0.85
C MET A 29 18.78 -10.41 1.47
N ALA A 30 19.14 -11.69 1.28
CA ALA A 30 20.46 -12.19 1.64
C ALA A 30 21.57 -11.47 0.86
N LEU A 31 21.34 -11.25 -0.44
CA LEU A 31 22.24 -10.50 -1.29
C LEU A 31 22.39 -9.07 -0.80
N VAL A 32 21.27 -8.37 -0.61
CA VAL A 32 21.29 -6.99 -0.13
C VAL A 32 22.05 -6.87 1.19
N ARG A 33 21.81 -7.78 2.14
CA ARG A 33 22.55 -7.79 3.41
C ARG A 33 24.05 -8.01 3.21
N ALA A 34 24.46 -8.94 2.35
CA ALA A 34 25.87 -9.20 2.06
C ALA A 34 26.57 -7.97 1.43
N VAL A 35 25.88 -7.23 0.56
CA VAL A 35 26.36 -5.96 -0.02
C VAL A 35 26.56 -4.90 1.05
N LEU A 36 25.61 -4.76 1.98
CA LEU A 36 25.74 -3.82 3.09
C LEU A 36 26.83 -4.24 4.08
N ASP A 37 27.00 -5.54 4.36
CA ASP A 37 28.09 -6.07 5.19
C ASP A 37 29.47 -5.80 4.56
N ALA A 38 29.55 -5.79 3.23
CA ALA A 38 30.75 -5.43 2.48
C ALA A 38 30.99 -3.91 2.38
N GLY A 39 30.13 -3.07 2.97
CA GLY A 39 30.31 -1.62 3.03
C GLY A 39 29.46 -0.80 2.05
N GLY A 40 28.55 -1.42 1.30
CA GLY A 40 27.55 -0.70 0.51
C GLY A 40 26.56 0.08 1.40
N ALA A 41 25.96 1.16 0.88
CA ALA A 41 24.94 1.91 1.60
C ALA A 41 23.51 1.50 1.17
N PRO A 42 22.50 1.55 2.05
CA PRO A 42 21.11 1.24 1.69
C PRO A 42 20.58 2.02 0.49
N ARG A 43 20.92 3.31 0.40
CA ARG A 43 20.57 4.21 -0.71
C ARG A 43 21.16 3.80 -2.07
N ASP A 44 22.15 2.92 -2.08
CA ASP A 44 22.83 2.46 -3.30
C ASP A 44 22.15 1.20 -3.88
N VAL A 45 21.09 0.71 -3.23
CA VAL A 45 20.37 -0.50 -3.60
C VAL A 45 18.90 -0.16 -3.86
N ALA A 46 18.37 -0.63 -5.00
CA ALA A 46 16.93 -0.69 -5.25
C ALA A 46 16.50 -2.13 -5.54
N VAL A 47 15.37 -2.54 -4.98
CA VAL A 47 14.68 -3.78 -5.33
C VAL A 47 13.48 -3.42 -6.21
N VAL A 48 13.39 -3.98 -7.40
CA VAL A 48 12.34 -3.65 -8.38
C VAL A 48 11.41 -4.83 -8.59
N THR A 49 10.10 -4.59 -8.56
CA THR A 49 9.06 -5.59 -8.84
C THR A 49 7.99 -5.03 -9.78
N CYS A 50 7.32 -5.90 -10.55
CA CYS A 50 6.14 -5.54 -11.32
C CYS A 50 4.82 -5.63 -10.52
N ALA A 51 4.88 -6.18 -9.30
CA ALA A 51 3.71 -6.45 -8.46
C ALA A 51 4.02 -6.15 -6.98
N PRO A 52 4.24 -4.87 -6.62
CA PRO A 52 4.70 -4.49 -5.29
C PRO A 52 3.71 -4.90 -4.19
N ASP A 53 2.41 -4.81 -4.43
CA ASP A 53 1.39 -5.23 -3.46
C ASP A 53 1.46 -6.74 -3.14
N GLU A 54 1.78 -7.57 -4.14
CA GLU A 54 1.94 -9.01 -3.93
C GLU A 54 3.24 -9.34 -3.20
N ASP A 55 4.31 -8.61 -3.47
CA ASP A 55 5.66 -8.92 -3.01
C ASP A 55 6.04 -8.21 -1.70
N GLU A 56 5.38 -7.10 -1.32
CA GLU A 56 5.70 -6.26 -0.15
C GLU A 56 5.86 -7.10 1.11
N ALA A 57 4.84 -7.88 1.48
CA ALA A 57 4.86 -8.68 2.70
C ALA A 57 6.00 -9.72 2.71
N ARG A 58 6.31 -10.31 1.56
CA ARG A 58 7.37 -11.34 1.45
C ARG A 58 8.76 -10.74 1.50
N LEU A 59 8.96 -9.61 0.81
CA LEU A 59 10.21 -8.86 0.83
C LEU A 59 10.48 -8.29 2.22
N ALA A 60 9.45 -7.75 2.89
CA ALA A 60 9.55 -7.26 4.26
C ALA A 60 9.92 -8.39 5.25
N ALA A 61 9.23 -9.54 5.20
CA ALA A 61 9.56 -10.69 6.05
C ALA A 61 10.97 -11.25 5.79
N ALA A 62 11.40 -11.26 4.53
CA ALA A 62 12.76 -11.65 4.16
C ALA A 62 13.81 -10.65 4.66
N ALA A 63 13.53 -9.34 4.56
CA ALA A 63 14.39 -8.27 5.03
C ALA A 63 14.57 -8.32 6.56
N GLU A 64 13.47 -8.48 7.30
CA GLU A 64 13.46 -8.59 8.76
C GLU A 64 14.39 -9.72 9.24
N ARG A 65 14.36 -10.88 8.55
CA ARG A 65 15.24 -12.01 8.85
C ARG A 65 16.74 -11.67 8.78
N TYR A 66 17.12 -10.70 7.94
CA TYR A 66 18.50 -10.23 7.79
C TYR A 66 18.75 -8.90 8.53
N GLY A 67 17.82 -8.46 9.37
CA GLY A 67 17.93 -7.18 10.10
C GLY A 67 17.90 -5.96 9.19
N LEU A 68 17.25 -6.08 8.02
CA LEU A 68 17.06 -5.00 7.06
C LEU A 68 15.68 -4.38 7.21
N ARG A 69 15.56 -3.11 6.81
CA ARG A 69 14.27 -2.45 6.62
C ARG A 69 14.06 -2.17 5.14
N THR A 70 12.82 -2.30 4.69
CA THR A 70 12.41 -1.98 3.31
C THR A 70 11.42 -0.84 3.31
N ALA A 71 11.53 0.05 2.33
CA ALA A 71 10.56 1.10 2.04
C ALA A 71 9.92 0.82 0.68
N THR A 72 8.72 0.23 0.68
CA THR A 72 8.01 -0.07 -0.56
C THR A 72 7.29 1.17 -1.07
N TRP A 73 7.52 1.51 -2.33
CA TRP A 73 6.88 2.61 -3.03
C TRP A 73 5.50 2.18 -3.54
N THR A 74 4.64 1.77 -2.61
CA THR A 74 3.24 1.50 -2.90
C THR A 74 2.39 2.75 -2.69
N GLN A 75 1.24 2.75 -3.35
CA GLN A 75 0.19 3.69 -2.99
C GLN A 75 -0.27 3.37 -1.59
N LEU A 76 -0.48 4.40 -0.79
CA LEU A 76 -1.10 4.21 0.52
C LEU A 76 -2.52 3.66 0.30
N PRO A 77 -2.87 2.46 0.81
CA PRO A 77 -4.23 1.95 0.76
C PRO A 77 -5.07 2.73 1.77
N LEU A 78 -5.42 3.97 1.43
CA LEU A 78 -6.01 4.94 2.35
C LEU A 78 -7.26 4.38 3.03
N THR A 79 -8.07 3.61 2.28
CA THR A 79 -9.29 2.95 2.76
C THR A 79 -9.07 1.93 3.88
N GLU A 80 -7.86 1.39 4.00
CA GLU A 80 -7.48 0.43 5.03
C GLU A 80 -6.90 1.09 6.28
N THR A 81 -6.63 2.40 6.23
CA THR A 81 -6.01 3.13 7.33
C THR A 81 -7.02 3.51 8.41
N LEU A 82 -6.60 3.49 9.68
CA LEU A 82 -7.45 3.87 10.81
C LEU A 82 -8.04 5.29 10.67
N PRO A 83 -7.26 6.34 10.31
CA PRO A 83 -7.82 7.68 10.17
C PRO A 83 -8.95 7.77 9.14
N TYR A 84 -8.81 7.08 8.02
CA TYR A 84 -9.86 7.01 7.01
C TYR A 84 -11.11 6.29 7.52
N ARG A 85 -10.94 5.17 8.24
CA ARG A 85 -12.05 4.41 8.83
C ARG A 85 -12.81 5.22 9.88
N VAL A 86 -12.11 6.01 10.70
CA VAL A 86 -12.73 6.95 11.65
C VAL A 86 -13.60 7.97 10.92
N VAL A 87 -13.07 8.62 9.89
CA VAL A 87 -13.82 9.63 9.11
C VAL A 87 -15.05 9.03 8.43
N THR A 88 -14.88 7.93 7.72
CA THR A 88 -15.99 7.31 6.98
C THR A 88 -17.06 6.72 7.88
N ALA A 89 -16.69 6.05 8.99
CA ALA A 89 -17.63 5.58 9.98
C ALA A 89 -18.39 6.75 10.65
N SER A 90 -17.71 7.87 10.90
CA SER A 90 -18.34 9.07 11.46
C SER A 90 -19.36 9.67 10.48
N CYS A 91 -19.01 9.78 9.19
CA CYS A 91 -19.96 10.25 8.18
C CYS A 91 -21.21 9.35 8.09
N ARG A 92 -21.07 8.02 8.20
CA ARG A 92 -22.21 7.09 8.21
C ARG A 92 -23.15 7.37 9.37
N VAL A 93 -22.62 7.59 10.59
CA VAL A 93 -23.43 7.92 11.76
C VAL A 93 -24.10 9.29 11.62
N LEU A 94 -23.42 10.28 11.03
CA LEU A 94 -24.00 11.61 10.80
C LEU A 94 -25.08 11.61 9.72
N ALA A 95 -24.97 10.75 8.71
CA ALA A 95 -25.94 10.62 7.62
C ALA A 95 -27.22 9.89 8.05
N ALA A 96 -27.06 8.87 8.90
CA ALA A 96 -28.10 7.90 9.12
C ALA A 96 -29.20 8.39 10.08
N GLU A 97 -30.46 8.15 9.71
CA GLU A 97 -31.60 8.34 10.62
C GLU A 97 -31.63 7.26 11.71
N THR A 98 -31.49 6.00 11.27
CA THR A 98 -31.35 4.79 12.07
C THR A 98 -30.04 4.08 11.73
N VAL A 99 -29.40 3.47 12.72
CA VAL A 99 -28.08 2.82 12.54
C VAL A 99 -27.99 1.57 13.42
N SER A 100 -27.23 0.57 12.97
CA SER A 100 -26.95 -0.62 13.77
C SER A 100 -26.07 -0.29 14.99
N LEU A 101 -26.10 -1.12 16.03
CA LEU A 101 -25.15 -0.98 17.15
C LEU A 101 -23.68 -1.02 16.67
N GLY A 102 -23.41 -1.84 15.64
CA GLY A 102 -22.09 -1.94 15.03
C GLY A 102 -21.61 -0.61 14.48
N ASP A 103 -22.42 0.01 13.63
CA ASP A 103 -22.08 1.28 12.97
C ASP A 103 -22.02 2.45 13.96
N PHE A 104 -22.88 2.47 14.97
CA PHE A 104 -22.85 3.52 16.01
C PHE A 104 -21.53 3.53 16.79
N VAL A 105 -21.00 2.35 17.11
CA VAL A 105 -19.77 2.18 17.91
C VAL A 105 -18.51 2.15 17.04
N ALA A 106 -18.63 1.90 15.72
CA ALA A 106 -17.50 1.76 14.81
C ALA A 106 -16.49 2.94 14.86
N PRO A 107 -16.89 4.23 14.90
CA PRO A 107 -15.93 5.32 15.04
C PRO A 107 -15.05 5.17 16.29
N LEU A 108 -15.64 4.81 17.43
CA LEU A 108 -14.93 4.60 18.70
C LEU A 108 -13.97 3.41 18.62
N GLU A 109 -14.33 2.34 17.91
CA GLU A 109 -13.44 1.18 17.69
C GLU A 109 -12.25 1.50 16.81
N TYR A 110 -12.43 2.39 15.84
CA TYR A 110 -11.34 2.85 14.97
C TYR A 110 -10.47 3.92 15.64
N GLY A 111 -10.76 4.30 16.89
CA GLY A 111 -9.97 5.24 17.67
C GLY A 111 -10.41 6.70 17.52
N TRP A 112 -11.72 6.94 17.33
CA TRP A 112 -12.28 8.30 17.37
C TRP A 112 -11.74 9.06 18.60
N THR A 113 -11.15 10.21 18.34
CA THR A 113 -10.54 11.08 19.34
C THR A 113 -11.33 12.40 19.34
N ALA A 114 -11.54 12.97 20.52
CA ALA A 114 -12.28 14.23 20.64
C ALA A 114 -11.58 15.34 19.85
N PRO A 115 -12.26 16.01 18.89
CA PRO A 115 -11.63 17.06 18.09
C PRO A 115 -11.16 18.27 18.86
N ASP A 116 -11.76 18.53 20.03
CA ASP A 116 -11.36 19.62 20.93
C ASP A 116 -10.11 19.27 21.77
N GLY A 117 -9.55 18.07 21.58
CA GLY A 117 -8.39 17.56 22.29
C GLY A 117 -8.66 17.22 23.76
N GLY A 118 -7.60 16.85 24.48
CA GLY A 118 -7.61 16.69 25.94
C GLY A 118 -8.35 15.45 26.47
N ILE A 119 -8.84 14.58 25.59
CA ILE A 119 -9.50 13.32 25.96
C ILE A 119 -8.86 12.19 25.16
N GLU A 120 -8.29 11.22 25.85
CA GLU A 120 -7.69 10.04 25.23
C GLU A 120 -8.75 9.16 24.55
N PRO A 121 -8.41 8.53 23.39
CA PRO A 121 -9.30 7.59 22.74
C PRO A 121 -9.57 6.37 23.62
N ILE A 122 -10.72 5.72 23.44
CA ILE A 122 -11.03 4.49 24.17
C ILE A 122 -10.15 3.34 23.63
N PRO A 123 -9.51 2.53 24.50
CA PRO A 123 -8.80 1.34 24.05
C PRO A 123 -9.75 0.34 23.38
N ALA A 124 -9.25 -0.51 22.47
CA ALA A 124 -10.06 -1.51 21.75
C ALA A 124 -10.88 -2.43 22.68
N THR A 125 -10.30 -2.83 23.82
CA THR A 125 -10.99 -3.61 24.86
C THR A 125 -12.12 -2.83 25.53
N GLY A 126 -11.96 -1.51 25.70
CA GLY A 126 -13.00 -0.61 26.19
C GLY A 126 -14.15 -0.45 25.20
N ALA A 127 -13.85 -0.32 23.90
CA ALA A 127 -14.88 -0.23 22.86
C ALA A 127 -15.72 -1.53 22.77
N SER A 128 -15.07 -2.69 22.90
CA SER A 128 -15.77 -3.99 22.96
C SER A 128 -16.71 -4.08 24.17
N ARG A 129 -16.27 -3.62 25.35
CA ARG A 129 -17.10 -3.58 26.56
C ARG A 129 -18.28 -2.61 26.40
N LEU A 130 -18.06 -1.45 25.79
CA LEU A 130 -19.11 -0.48 25.48
C LEU A 130 -20.18 -1.11 24.59
N ARG A 131 -19.80 -1.81 23.52
CA ARG A 131 -20.73 -2.52 22.64
C ARG A 131 -21.59 -3.52 23.44
N SER A 132 -20.97 -4.38 24.25
CA SER A 132 -21.72 -5.35 25.06
C SER A 132 -22.66 -4.67 26.08
N ALA A 133 -22.24 -3.57 26.69
CA ALA A 133 -23.06 -2.82 27.64
C ALA A 133 -24.28 -2.18 26.96
N LEU A 134 -24.09 -1.60 25.78
CA LEU A 134 -25.16 -1.02 24.96
C LEU A 134 -26.13 -2.07 24.46
N ASP A 135 -25.64 -3.23 24.04
CA ASP A 135 -26.47 -4.35 23.60
C ASP A 135 -27.38 -4.84 24.73
N ALA A 136 -26.81 -5.06 25.92
CA ALA A 136 -27.57 -5.45 27.10
C ALA A 136 -28.56 -4.36 27.56
N ALA A 137 -28.24 -3.08 27.39
CA ALA A 137 -29.14 -1.97 27.69
C ALA A 137 -30.30 -1.89 26.68
N ALA A 138 -30.02 -2.13 25.40
CA ALA A 138 -31.01 -2.22 24.34
C ALA A 138 -31.98 -3.40 24.58
N ASP A 139 -31.49 -4.55 25.02
CA ASP A 139 -32.32 -5.71 25.42
C ASP A 139 -33.30 -5.36 26.54
N ARG A 140 -32.80 -4.71 27.60
CA ARG A 140 -33.63 -4.30 28.75
C ARG A 140 -34.69 -3.27 28.40
N SER A 141 -34.50 -2.51 27.32
CA SER A 141 -35.48 -1.53 26.84
C SER A 141 -36.71 -2.16 26.15
N GLY A 142 -36.72 -3.48 25.94
CA GLY A 142 -37.92 -4.24 25.55
C GLY A 142 -38.29 -4.18 24.06
N ASP A 143 -37.38 -3.71 23.19
CA ASP A 143 -37.62 -3.60 21.76
C ASP A 143 -37.07 -4.84 21.03
N THR A 144 -37.97 -5.71 20.59
CA THR A 144 -37.71 -7.13 20.30
C THR A 144 -37.89 -7.45 18.82
N ASP A 145 -37.54 -6.52 17.90
CA ASP A 145 -37.48 -6.86 16.48
C ASP A 145 -36.05 -7.21 16.07
N ALA A 146 -35.91 -8.44 15.59
CA ALA A 146 -34.67 -9.20 15.59
C ALA A 146 -34.28 -9.58 14.17
N THR A 147 -33.76 -8.64 13.40
CA THR A 147 -32.73 -8.87 12.38
C THR A 147 -32.09 -7.51 12.10
N GLU A 148 -30.91 -7.27 12.66
CA GLU A 148 -30.22 -5.95 12.67
C GLU A 148 -30.99 -4.89 13.45
N ARG A 149 -30.66 -4.72 14.75
CA ARG A 149 -31.27 -3.72 15.65
C ARG A 149 -30.88 -2.30 15.21
N GLU A 150 -31.35 -1.86 14.06
CA GLU A 150 -31.27 -0.46 13.69
C GLU A 150 -32.12 0.35 14.65
N ARG A 151 -31.53 1.39 15.22
CA ARG A 151 -32.25 2.33 16.09
C ARG A 151 -31.90 3.75 15.69
N PRO A 152 -32.80 4.71 15.95
CA PRO A 152 -32.47 6.11 15.77
C PRO A 152 -31.15 6.45 16.49
N VAL A 153 -30.28 7.23 15.84
CA VAL A 153 -29.00 7.66 16.43
C VAL A 153 -29.20 8.23 17.84
N GLU A 154 -30.27 9.00 18.03
CA GLU A 154 -30.59 9.59 19.33
C GLU A 154 -30.91 8.56 20.41
N THR A 155 -31.53 7.43 20.04
CA THR A 155 -31.78 6.32 20.96
C THR A 155 -30.47 5.71 21.42
N TRP A 156 -29.50 5.51 20.51
CA TRP A 156 -28.16 5.06 20.88
C TRP A 156 -27.43 6.08 21.75
N CYS A 157 -27.50 7.37 21.41
CA CYS A 157 -26.94 8.44 22.24
C CYS A 157 -27.60 8.52 23.63
N ALA A 158 -28.88 8.19 23.78
CA ALA A 158 -29.58 8.14 25.06
C ALA A 158 -29.18 6.91 25.89
N LEU A 159 -29.11 5.74 25.26
CA LEU A 159 -28.64 4.50 25.91
C LEU A 159 -27.20 4.64 26.39
N ALA A 160 -26.31 5.20 25.57
CA ALA A 160 -24.93 5.47 25.97
C ALA A 160 -24.83 6.50 27.13
N ALA A 161 -25.85 7.32 27.35
CA ALA A 161 -25.94 8.22 28.51
C ALA A 161 -26.26 7.50 29.82
N SER A 162 -27.02 6.42 29.74
CA SER A 162 -27.59 5.75 30.90
C SER A 162 -26.67 4.68 31.47
N ILE A 163 -25.60 4.36 30.75
CA ILE A 163 -24.52 3.48 31.21
C ILE A 163 -23.31 4.33 31.62
N GLU A 164 -22.58 3.87 32.64
CA GLU A 164 -21.30 4.46 33.02
C GLU A 164 -20.30 4.24 31.87
N THR A 165 -19.77 5.34 31.32
CA THR A 165 -18.90 5.30 30.15
C THR A 165 -17.68 6.20 30.34
N ALA A 166 -16.64 5.95 29.54
CA ALA A 166 -15.46 6.80 29.52
C ALA A 166 -15.81 8.22 29.01
N PRO A 167 -15.10 9.28 29.46
CA PRO A 167 -15.35 10.66 29.03
C PRO A 167 -15.38 10.87 27.51
N VAL A 168 -14.62 10.07 26.76
CA VAL A 168 -14.59 10.08 25.29
C VAL A 168 -15.93 9.67 24.66
N VAL A 169 -16.70 8.78 25.30
CA VAL A 169 -18.02 8.37 24.82
C VAL A 169 -19.01 9.53 24.93
N ASP A 170 -18.94 10.30 26.03
CA ASP A 170 -19.74 11.52 26.20
C ASP A 170 -19.34 12.63 25.23
N ALA A 171 -18.04 12.78 24.96
CA ALA A 171 -17.56 13.69 23.92
C ALA A 171 -18.08 13.29 22.53
N TYR A 172 -18.00 12.00 22.18
CA TYR A 172 -18.50 11.45 20.92
C TYR A 172 -20.00 11.71 20.74
N ARG A 173 -20.82 11.40 21.76
CA ARG A 173 -22.28 11.63 21.71
C ARG A 173 -22.64 13.10 21.52
N ARG A 174 -21.95 14.00 22.22
CA ARG A 174 -22.15 15.45 22.06
C ARG A 174 -21.74 15.91 20.67
N TRP A 175 -20.63 15.39 20.16
CA TRP A 175 -20.15 15.71 18.82
C TRP A 175 -21.12 15.25 17.73
N VAL A 176 -21.64 14.01 17.80
CA VAL A 176 -22.65 13.48 16.87
C VAL A 176 -23.88 14.39 16.85
N ARG A 177 -24.42 14.74 18.02
CA ARG A 177 -25.59 15.63 18.14
C ARG A 177 -25.36 17.01 17.55
N ALA A 178 -24.16 17.56 17.74
CA ALA A 178 -23.84 18.91 17.26
C ALA A 178 -23.65 19.00 15.73
N HIS A 179 -23.31 17.90 15.07
CA HIS A 179 -22.91 17.90 13.65
C HIS A 179 -23.84 17.09 12.73
N ARG A 180 -24.93 16.52 13.26
CA ARG A 180 -25.94 15.78 12.49
C ARG A 180 -26.87 16.68 11.66
N ASP A 181 -26.34 17.79 11.17
CA ASP A 181 -27.08 18.62 10.22
C ASP A 181 -27.44 17.76 9.00
N ARG A 182 -28.73 17.76 8.64
CA ARG A 182 -29.22 16.98 7.50
C ARG A 182 -28.67 17.51 6.19
N ASN A 183 -28.35 18.82 6.13
CA ASN A 183 -27.85 19.49 4.93
C ASN A 183 -26.51 20.21 5.19
N PRO A 184 -25.40 19.47 5.38
CA PRO A 184 -24.11 20.09 5.66
C PRO A 184 -23.67 20.96 4.48
N THR A 185 -23.24 22.20 4.75
CA THR A 185 -22.57 23.01 3.72
C THR A 185 -21.16 22.48 3.42
N PRO A 186 -20.56 22.79 2.26
CA PRO A 186 -19.16 22.45 1.98
C PRO A 186 -18.21 22.90 3.10
N GLU A 187 -18.42 24.08 3.68
CA GLU A 187 -17.65 24.57 4.84
C GLU A 187 -17.92 23.73 6.09
N ALA A 188 -19.15 23.24 6.29
CA ALA A 188 -19.48 22.35 7.40
C ALA A 188 -18.75 21.01 7.28
N VAL A 189 -18.56 20.48 6.07
CA VAL A 189 -17.78 19.25 5.82
C VAL A 189 -16.34 19.43 6.33
N THR A 190 -15.66 20.49 5.88
CA THR A 190 -14.28 20.75 6.31
C THR A 190 -14.19 21.06 7.81
N ARG A 191 -15.10 21.90 8.34
CA ARG A 191 -15.13 22.29 9.76
C ARG A 191 -15.41 21.12 10.70
N THR A 192 -16.16 20.11 10.24
CA THR A 192 -16.52 18.94 11.06
C THR A 192 -15.44 17.86 10.99
N LEU A 193 -14.96 17.54 9.79
CA LEU A 193 -14.09 16.38 9.57
C LEU A 193 -12.59 16.69 9.73
N ARG A 194 -12.14 17.92 9.42
CA ARG A 194 -10.71 18.25 9.54
C ARG A 194 -10.21 18.20 10.98
N PRO A 195 -10.92 18.76 11.99
CA PRO A 195 -10.51 18.63 13.38
C PRO A 195 -10.45 17.18 13.87
N LEU A 196 -11.30 16.29 13.33
CA LEU A 196 -11.25 14.86 13.65
C LEU A 196 -9.99 14.19 13.10
N VAL A 197 -9.56 14.56 11.89
CA VAL A 197 -8.29 14.07 11.29
C VAL A 197 -7.09 14.60 12.08
N ASP A 198 -7.12 15.87 12.47
CA ASP A 198 -6.05 16.50 13.25
C ASP A 198 -5.91 15.83 14.64
N ALA A 199 -7.02 15.59 15.34
CA ALA A 199 -7.00 14.88 16.62
C ALA A 199 -6.51 13.42 16.50
N THR A 200 -6.74 12.78 15.35
CA THR A 200 -6.24 11.43 15.08
C THR A 200 -4.71 11.43 14.87
N GLU A 201 -4.12 12.50 14.33
CA GLU A 201 -2.65 12.62 14.23
C GLU A 201 -2.01 12.66 15.62
N GLU A 202 -2.54 13.52 16.50
CA GLU A 202 -2.03 13.72 17.85
C GLU A 202 -2.12 12.46 18.72
N SER A 203 -3.16 11.64 18.55
CA SER A 203 -3.33 10.40 19.31
C SER A 203 -2.67 9.19 18.64
N VAL A 204 -2.96 8.92 17.37
CA VAL A 204 -2.56 7.66 16.70
C VAL A 204 -1.09 7.67 16.28
N VAL A 205 -0.56 8.80 15.77
CA VAL A 205 0.85 8.85 15.33
C VAL A 205 1.77 8.89 16.53
N ALA A 206 1.43 9.69 17.55
CA ALA A 206 2.24 9.81 18.77
C ALA A 206 2.23 8.52 19.61
N GLU A 207 1.06 7.89 19.82
CA GLU A 207 1.00 6.61 20.53
C GLU A 207 1.68 5.48 19.77
N ARG A 208 1.53 5.42 18.45
CA ARG A 208 2.18 4.37 17.65
C ARG A 208 3.71 4.53 17.64
N TRP A 209 4.20 5.77 17.59
CA TRP A 209 5.63 6.05 17.77
C TRP A 209 6.14 5.63 19.16
N ALA A 210 5.35 5.88 20.20
CA ALA A 210 5.71 5.52 21.58
C ALA A 210 5.67 4.00 21.84
N ARG A 211 4.73 3.28 21.20
CA ARG A 211 4.50 1.84 21.40
C ARG A 211 5.44 0.98 20.56
N ASP A 212 5.70 1.37 19.32
CA ASP A 212 6.42 0.57 18.33
C ASP A 212 7.49 1.39 17.59
N ALA A 213 8.45 1.97 18.32
CA ALA A 213 9.57 2.71 17.73
C ALA A 213 10.39 1.87 16.73
N SER A 214 10.29 0.53 16.79
CA SER A 214 10.88 -0.39 15.81
C SER A 214 10.06 -0.55 14.52
N ASP A 215 8.74 -0.27 14.51
CA ASP A 215 7.86 -0.30 13.33
C ASP A 215 7.70 1.10 12.71
N VAL A 216 8.83 1.64 12.23
CA VAL A 216 8.87 2.94 11.52
C VAL A 216 7.93 2.94 10.30
N GLY A 217 7.73 1.78 9.67
CA GLY A 217 6.83 1.62 8.52
C GLY A 217 5.36 1.88 8.88
N GLY A 218 4.89 1.30 9.99
CA GLY A 218 3.54 1.54 10.51
C GLY A 218 3.30 2.99 10.92
N VAL A 219 4.27 3.64 11.57
CA VAL A 219 4.18 5.07 11.92
C VAL A 219 4.15 5.94 10.67
N THR A 220 5.04 5.70 9.72
CA THR A 220 5.09 6.43 8.44
C THR A 220 3.79 6.28 7.67
N ARG A 221 3.21 5.08 7.64
CA ARG A 221 1.91 4.81 7.01
C ARG A 221 0.80 5.63 7.66
N SER A 222 0.74 5.68 8.99
CA SER A 222 -0.22 6.49 9.73
C SER A 222 -0.05 7.99 9.48
N ALA A 223 1.18 8.52 9.53
CA ALA A 223 1.44 9.94 9.25
C ALA A 223 1.05 10.33 7.80
N ARG A 224 1.44 9.50 6.82
CA ARG A 224 1.05 9.70 5.41
C ARG A 224 -0.47 9.67 5.22
N SER A 225 -1.19 8.81 5.96
CA SER A 225 -2.65 8.74 5.87
C SER A 225 -3.33 10.01 6.35
N VAL A 226 -2.82 10.66 7.39
CA VAL A 226 -3.36 11.93 7.88
C VAL A 226 -3.19 13.01 6.83
N VAL A 227 -1.98 13.17 6.27
CA VAL A 227 -1.69 14.18 5.23
C VAL A 227 -2.59 13.96 4.01
N ARG A 228 -2.65 12.73 3.48
CA ARG A 228 -3.49 12.44 2.31
C ARG A 228 -4.97 12.64 2.61
N LEU A 229 -5.43 12.34 3.82
CA LEU A 229 -6.82 12.52 4.23
C LEU A 229 -7.18 14.01 4.33
N ARG A 230 -6.26 14.88 4.77
CA ARG A 230 -6.46 16.35 4.75
C ARG A 230 -6.67 16.87 3.32
N ASP A 231 -5.84 16.42 2.38
CA ASP A 231 -5.97 16.79 0.97
C ASP A 231 -7.29 16.24 0.38
N LEU A 232 -7.60 14.98 0.68
CA LEU A 232 -8.84 14.32 0.27
C LEU A 232 -10.07 15.11 0.75
N LEU A 233 -10.10 15.56 2.00
CA LEU A 233 -11.23 16.35 2.53
C LEU A 233 -11.40 17.69 1.80
N GLY A 234 -10.29 18.30 1.34
CA GLY A 234 -10.35 19.48 0.47
C GLY A 234 -10.95 19.16 -0.91
N GLU A 235 -10.54 18.05 -1.52
CA GLU A 235 -11.11 17.56 -2.79
C GLU A 235 -12.60 17.21 -2.65
N VAL A 236 -12.99 16.55 -1.56
CA VAL A 236 -14.39 16.19 -1.23
C VAL A 236 -15.23 17.44 -1.09
N ALA A 237 -14.79 18.42 -0.28
CA ALA A 237 -15.54 19.66 -0.07
C ALA A 237 -15.73 20.44 -1.39
N SER A 238 -14.69 20.52 -2.22
CA SER A 238 -14.75 21.15 -3.55
C SER A 238 -15.73 20.43 -4.48
N LYS A 239 -15.64 19.10 -4.61
CA LYS A 239 -16.58 18.32 -5.45
C LYS A 239 -18.02 18.37 -4.91
N TYR A 240 -18.18 18.40 -3.60
CA TYR A 240 -19.48 18.52 -2.96
C TYR A 240 -20.11 19.89 -3.26
N ALA A 241 -19.34 20.98 -3.21
CA ALA A 241 -19.81 22.31 -3.60
C ALA A 241 -20.29 22.34 -5.06
N THR A 242 -19.51 21.77 -6.00
CA THR A 242 -19.92 21.68 -7.41
C THR A 242 -21.21 20.90 -7.60
N ARG A 243 -21.41 19.79 -6.87
CA ARG A 243 -22.66 19.00 -6.95
C ARG A 243 -23.85 19.74 -6.34
N ALA A 244 -23.63 20.46 -5.24
CA ALA A 244 -24.66 21.27 -4.60
C ALA A 244 -25.13 22.42 -5.51
N GLU A 245 -24.21 23.07 -6.25
CA GLU A 245 -24.54 24.11 -7.23
C GLU A 245 -25.31 23.56 -8.44
N ALA A 246 -24.96 22.36 -8.91
CA ALA A 246 -25.61 21.72 -10.05
C ALA A 246 -27.01 21.14 -9.72
N ALA A 247 -27.41 21.10 -8.44
CA ALA A 247 -28.60 20.40 -7.94
C ALA A 247 -28.64 18.90 -8.31
N ASP A 248 -27.48 18.31 -8.59
CA ASP A 248 -27.32 16.93 -9.08
C ASP A 248 -27.26 15.89 -7.94
N ALA A 249 -27.24 16.32 -6.66
CA ALA A 249 -27.18 15.44 -5.51
C ALA A 249 -27.96 15.99 -4.30
N THR A 250 -28.44 15.08 -3.46
CA THR A 250 -29.02 15.41 -2.15
C THR A 250 -27.90 15.95 -1.25
N PRO A 251 -28.03 17.15 -0.67
CA PRO A 251 -27.02 17.68 0.22
C PRO A 251 -27.10 16.96 1.56
N ASP A 252 -26.35 15.87 1.74
CA ASP A 252 -26.31 15.09 2.98
C ASP A 252 -24.92 14.52 3.26
N TRP A 253 -24.74 13.94 4.45
CA TRP A 253 -23.49 13.28 4.85
C TRP A 253 -23.25 11.95 4.11
N GLU A 254 -24.30 11.33 3.55
CA GLU A 254 -24.17 10.11 2.75
C GLU A 254 -23.44 10.40 1.44
N THR A 255 -23.79 11.51 0.78
CA THR A 255 -23.11 12.02 -0.40
C THR A 255 -21.65 12.36 -0.10
N VAL A 256 -21.37 12.94 1.06
CA VAL A 256 -20.00 13.19 1.53
C VAL A 256 -19.23 11.87 1.71
N ALA A 257 -19.83 10.86 2.33
CA ALA A 257 -19.22 9.54 2.50
C ALA A 257 -18.94 8.86 1.15
N SER A 258 -19.89 8.92 0.21
CA SER A 258 -19.76 8.40 -1.15
C SER A 258 -18.65 9.10 -1.93
N LEU A 259 -18.50 10.42 -1.77
CA LEU A 259 -17.39 11.18 -2.35
C LEU A 259 -16.05 10.79 -1.72
N CYS A 260 -15.98 10.63 -0.40
CA CYS A 260 -14.78 10.12 0.28
C CYS A 260 -14.36 8.76 -0.28
N GLU A 261 -15.29 7.82 -0.44
CA GLU A 261 -15.02 6.49 -0.99
C GLU A 261 -14.56 6.55 -2.45
N SER A 262 -15.29 7.29 -3.28
CA SER A 262 -14.96 7.46 -4.70
C SER A 262 -13.59 8.11 -4.90
N LEU A 263 -13.25 9.13 -4.10
CA LEU A 263 -12.01 9.87 -4.21
C LEU A 263 -10.82 9.18 -3.53
N ALA A 264 -11.04 8.43 -2.44
CA ALA A 264 -9.99 7.65 -1.81
C ALA A 264 -9.46 6.54 -2.72
N GLY A 265 -10.32 6.01 -3.60
CA GLY A 265 -9.93 5.09 -4.67
C GLY A 265 -9.22 5.76 -5.85
N LEU A 266 -9.33 7.09 -5.99
CA LEU A 266 -8.65 7.85 -7.04
C LEU A 266 -7.19 8.07 -6.66
N ARG A 267 -6.35 7.31 -7.35
CA ARG A 267 -4.91 7.19 -7.14
C ARG A 267 -4.15 8.45 -7.58
N ALA A 268 -4.10 9.48 -6.74
CA ALA A 268 -3.21 10.63 -6.96
C ALA A 268 -1.77 10.28 -6.55
N GLY A 269 -0.85 10.29 -7.52
CA GLY A 269 0.62 10.41 -7.35
C GLY A 269 1.30 9.45 -6.37
N ARG A 270 1.93 8.40 -6.90
CA ARG A 270 2.92 7.59 -6.17
C ARG A 270 4.15 8.43 -5.88
N ARG A 271 4.50 8.61 -4.61
CA ARG A 271 5.72 9.32 -4.22
C ARG A 271 6.39 8.73 -2.99
N GLU A 272 7.70 8.64 -3.18
CA GLU A 272 8.86 8.25 -2.36
C GLU A 272 8.80 8.79 -0.93
N HIS A 273 9.28 8.03 0.06
CA HIS A 273 9.51 8.50 1.44
C HIS A 273 10.28 7.43 2.23
N ALA A 274 10.97 7.70 3.35
CA ALA A 274 11.54 8.91 3.97
C ALA A 274 12.66 8.47 4.95
N ASP A 275 13.16 7.24 4.81
CA ASP A 275 14.16 6.64 5.68
C ASP A 275 15.40 6.32 4.84
N ALA A 276 16.43 7.16 4.96
CA ALA A 276 17.70 6.97 4.25
C ALA A 276 18.44 5.68 4.67
N SER A 277 17.98 4.99 5.72
CA SER A 277 18.50 3.70 6.18
C SER A 277 17.73 2.48 5.64
N ALA A 278 16.58 2.68 5.00
CA ALA A 278 15.79 1.60 4.42
C ALA A 278 16.19 1.31 2.96
N ILE A 279 15.93 0.08 2.52
CA ILE A 279 16.11 -0.34 1.13
C ILE A 279 14.86 -0.01 0.33
N ASP A 280 15.02 0.73 -0.77
CA ASP A 280 13.91 1.07 -1.66
C ASP A 280 13.39 -0.20 -2.36
N VAL A 281 12.07 -0.44 -2.27
CA VAL A 281 11.36 -1.42 -3.08
C VAL A 281 10.43 -0.67 -4.04
N LEU A 282 10.77 -0.68 -5.32
CA LEU A 282 10.16 0.11 -6.38
C LEU A 282 9.22 -0.75 -7.22
N GLU A 283 8.08 -0.19 -7.64
CA GLU A 283 7.39 -0.74 -8.79
C GLU A 283 8.17 -0.41 -10.07
N ALA A 284 8.20 -1.31 -11.04
CA ALA A 284 8.88 -1.12 -12.31
C ALA A 284 8.52 0.19 -13.03
N ASN A 285 7.28 0.67 -12.87
CA ASN A 285 6.83 1.95 -13.42
C ASN A 285 7.50 3.18 -12.79
N ASP A 286 7.98 3.04 -11.55
CA ASP A 286 8.50 4.13 -10.73
C ASP A 286 10.05 4.16 -10.72
N VAL A 287 10.68 3.28 -11.50
CA VAL A 287 12.14 3.23 -11.68
C VAL A 287 12.64 4.30 -12.66
N TRP A 288 11.75 4.93 -13.43
CA TRP A 288 12.12 5.95 -14.40
C TRP A 288 12.87 7.12 -13.74
N GLY A 289 14.07 7.42 -14.24
CA GLY A 289 14.94 8.47 -13.68
C GLY A 289 15.69 8.08 -12.40
N VAL A 290 15.54 6.84 -11.93
CA VAL A 290 16.32 6.28 -10.82
C VAL A 290 17.63 5.71 -11.35
N SER A 291 18.72 5.89 -10.61
CA SER A 291 20.00 5.23 -10.88
C SER A 291 20.62 4.79 -9.56
N ARG A 292 20.98 3.50 -9.49
CA ARG A 292 21.54 2.87 -8.29
C ARG A 292 22.74 2.00 -8.66
N PRO A 293 23.80 1.94 -7.83
CA PRO A 293 24.88 0.97 -8.01
C PRO A 293 24.39 -0.47 -8.14
N LEU A 294 23.42 -0.88 -7.30
CA LEU A 294 22.81 -2.19 -7.37
C LEU A 294 21.30 -2.10 -7.61
N VAL A 295 20.81 -2.81 -8.64
CA VAL A 295 19.38 -3.05 -8.82
C VAL A 295 19.09 -4.55 -8.76
N VAL A 296 18.13 -4.93 -7.93
CA VAL A 296 17.66 -6.32 -7.78
C VAL A 296 16.24 -6.42 -8.34
N VAL A 297 16.08 -6.98 -9.53
CA VAL A 297 14.77 -7.17 -10.17
C VAL A 297 14.20 -8.52 -9.75
N VAL A 298 13.05 -8.51 -9.05
CA VAL A 298 12.39 -9.73 -8.56
C VAL A 298 11.18 -10.11 -9.41
N GLY A 299 10.77 -11.37 -9.29
CA GLY A 299 9.57 -11.87 -9.97
C GLY A 299 9.80 -12.27 -11.43
N LEU A 300 11.05 -12.50 -11.86
CA LEU A 300 11.37 -12.88 -13.25
C LEU A 300 11.07 -14.35 -13.57
N THR A 301 9.88 -14.79 -13.19
CA THR A 301 9.28 -16.08 -13.52
C THR A 301 8.17 -15.84 -14.54
N ASP A 302 7.95 -16.81 -15.43
CA ASP A 302 6.93 -16.71 -16.46
C ASP A 302 5.53 -16.44 -15.89
N GLY A 303 4.79 -15.56 -16.56
CA GLY A 303 3.44 -15.14 -16.15
C GLY A 303 3.34 -14.16 -14.99
N GLN A 304 4.46 -13.67 -14.42
CA GLN A 304 4.42 -12.63 -13.37
C GLN A 304 4.56 -11.22 -13.97
N TRP A 305 5.67 -10.94 -14.66
CA TRP A 305 5.86 -9.65 -15.34
C TRP A 305 4.93 -9.53 -16.56
N LEU A 306 4.96 -10.51 -17.45
CA LEU A 306 4.17 -10.51 -18.69
C LEU A 306 2.79 -11.13 -18.45
N THR A 307 1.96 -10.46 -17.64
CA THR A 307 0.58 -10.88 -17.41
C THR A 307 -0.32 -10.34 -18.52
N ARG A 308 -0.95 -11.22 -19.30
CA ARG A 308 -1.96 -10.81 -20.28
C ARG A 308 -3.24 -10.44 -19.55
N THR A 309 -3.61 -9.17 -19.53
CA THR A 309 -4.89 -8.74 -18.97
C THR A 309 -6.04 -9.23 -19.85
N GLU A 310 -7.01 -9.90 -19.25
CA GLU A 310 -8.25 -10.24 -19.93
C GLU A 310 -9.01 -8.95 -20.28
N SER A 311 -9.33 -8.79 -21.55
CA SER A 311 -10.08 -7.64 -22.04
C SER A 311 -11.45 -8.11 -22.52
N PRO A 312 -12.53 -7.39 -22.19
CA PRO A 312 -13.86 -7.72 -22.71
C PRO A 312 -13.97 -7.48 -24.23
N LEU A 313 -13.00 -6.78 -24.85
CA LEU A 313 -12.97 -6.59 -26.30
C LEU A 313 -12.29 -7.77 -27.00
N PRO A 314 -12.89 -8.31 -28.09
CA PRO A 314 -12.25 -9.32 -28.93
C PRO A 314 -10.89 -8.85 -29.48
N ARG A 315 -9.95 -9.79 -29.64
CA ARG A 315 -8.58 -9.48 -30.07
C ARG A 315 -8.53 -8.77 -31.43
N ASP A 316 -9.36 -9.20 -32.38
CA ASP A 316 -9.37 -8.63 -33.73
C ASP A 316 -9.75 -7.14 -33.71
N LEU A 317 -10.68 -6.76 -32.82
CA LEU A 317 -11.06 -5.37 -32.60
C LEU A 317 -9.95 -4.57 -31.92
N GLN A 318 -9.24 -5.16 -30.95
CA GLN A 318 -8.06 -4.51 -30.35
C GLN A 318 -6.97 -4.26 -31.39
N THR A 319 -6.70 -5.23 -32.27
CA THR A 319 -5.73 -5.10 -33.37
C THR A 319 -6.14 -4.00 -34.35
N ALA A 320 -7.42 -3.93 -34.73
CA ALA A 320 -7.93 -2.88 -35.61
C ALA A 320 -7.81 -1.47 -35.00
N ILE A 321 -8.13 -1.33 -33.70
CA ILE A 321 -7.96 -0.06 -32.96
C ILE A 321 -6.48 0.34 -32.90
N ARG A 322 -5.56 -0.61 -32.61
CA ARG A 322 -4.11 -0.34 -32.58
C ARG A 322 -3.54 0.01 -33.95
N ALA A 323 -4.02 -0.64 -35.00
CA ALA A 323 -3.58 -0.37 -36.37
C ALA A 323 -4.05 1.00 -36.89
N GLY A 324 -4.87 1.74 -36.12
CA GLY A 324 -5.47 3.01 -36.56
C GLY A 324 -6.43 2.84 -37.74
N GLY A 325 -6.84 1.60 -38.03
CA GLY A 325 -7.55 1.21 -39.24
C GLY A 325 -9.07 1.29 -39.08
N GLY A 326 -9.60 2.50 -38.94
CA GLY A 326 -11.03 2.78 -39.06
C GLY A 326 -11.24 3.81 -40.17
N GLY A 327 -11.71 3.37 -41.33
CA GLY A 327 -11.97 4.23 -42.47
C GLY A 327 -12.92 5.38 -42.12
N ALA A 328 -12.57 6.58 -42.61
CA ALA A 328 -13.41 7.75 -42.81
C ALA A 328 -14.41 8.11 -41.68
N ASP A 329 -13.98 8.03 -40.42
CA ASP A 329 -14.33 8.95 -39.33
C ASP A 329 -13.64 8.44 -38.05
N PRO A 330 -12.66 9.13 -37.44
CA PRO A 330 -12.15 8.66 -36.17
C PRO A 330 -12.25 9.74 -35.10
N LEU A 331 -13.10 9.51 -34.11
CA LEU A 331 -12.61 9.69 -32.75
C LEU A 331 -11.64 8.51 -32.52
N PRO A 332 -10.32 8.74 -32.51
CA PRO A 332 -9.37 7.66 -32.25
C PRO A 332 -9.66 7.10 -30.85
N LEU A 333 -10.18 5.88 -30.79
CA LEU A 333 -10.32 5.17 -29.53
C LEU A 333 -8.92 4.96 -28.96
N ALA A 334 -8.68 5.50 -27.76
CA ALA A 334 -7.40 5.34 -27.09
C ALA A 334 -7.12 3.85 -26.87
N THR A 335 -5.92 3.41 -27.26
CA THR A 335 -5.43 2.08 -26.96
C THR A 335 -5.27 1.94 -25.45
N ARG A 336 -5.71 0.80 -24.89
CA ARG A 336 -5.42 0.50 -23.47
C ARG A 336 -4.03 -0.10 -23.38
N ALA A 337 -3.19 0.45 -22.50
CA ALA A 337 -1.84 -0.07 -22.25
C ALA A 337 -1.84 -1.55 -21.85
N ALA A 338 -2.88 -2.01 -21.15
CA ALA A 338 -3.07 -3.42 -20.75
C ALA A 338 -3.27 -4.40 -21.93
N TRP A 339 -3.47 -3.90 -23.15
CA TRP A 339 -3.62 -4.76 -24.31
C TRP A 339 -2.26 -5.19 -24.89
N ASP A 340 -1.17 -4.47 -24.59
CA ASP A 340 0.17 -4.79 -25.07
C ASP A 340 1.13 -5.14 -23.94
N THR A 341 2.09 -6.02 -24.22
CA THR A 341 3.23 -6.30 -23.36
C THR A 341 4.36 -5.28 -23.54
N ASP A 342 4.32 -4.45 -24.58
CA ASP A 342 5.37 -3.45 -24.88
C ASP A 342 5.65 -2.54 -23.68
N ARG A 343 4.60 -2.06 -22.98
CA ARG A 343 4.78 -1.24 -21.78
C ARG A 343 5.56 -1.95 -20.68
N ILE A 344 5.32 -3.25 -20.49
CA ILE A 344 6.02 -4.06 -19.48
C ILE A 344 7.48 -4.28 -19.91
N VAL A 345 7.72 -4.45 -21.21
CA VAL A 345 9.09 -4.54 -21.75
C VAL A 345 9.85 -3.24 -21.51
N ASP A 346 9.23 -2.08 -21.77
CA ASP A 346 9.83 -0.77 -21.49
C ASP A 346 10.13 -0.61 -19.99
N GLN A 347 9.19 -0.96 -19.12
CA GLN A 347 9.39 -0.90 -17.66
C GLN A 347 10.53 -1.83 -17.19
N PHE A 348 10.67 -3.01 -17.80
CA PHE A 348 11.79 -3.89 -17.53
C PHE A 348 13.10 -3.30 -18.03
N HIS A 349 13.10 -2.66 -19.20
CA HIS A 349 14.26 -1.95 -19.72
C HIS A 349 14.67 -0.77 -18.80
N ASP A 350 13.72 -0.01 -18.28
CA ASP A 350 13.96 1.04 -17.28
C ASP A 350 14.60 0.45 -16.01
N ALA A 351 14.12 -0.71 -15.55
CA ALA A 351 14.72 -1.42 -14.41
C ALA A 351 16.16 -1.87 -14.67
N VAL A 352 16.46 -2.36 -15.87
CA VAL A 352 17.81 -2.76 -16.29
C VAL A 352 18.74 -1.55 -16.35
N THR A 353 18.29 -0.45 -16.96
CA THR A 353 19.10 0.77 -17.15
C THR A 353 19.32 1.57 -15.87
N ALA A 354 18.48 1.39 -14.85
CA ALA A 354 18.73 1.97 -13.53
C ALA A 354 19.96 1.38 -12.82
N ALA A 355 20.44 0.19 -13.23
CA ALA A 355 21.62 -0.44 -12.66
C ALA A 355 22.91 0.17 -13.24
N THR A 356 23.69 0.81 -12.38
CA THR A 356 24.96 1.46 -12.78
C THR A 356 26.20 0.63 -12.49
N GLY A 357 26.15 -0.29 -11.52
CA GLY A 357 27.26 -1.19 -11.15
C GLY A 357 26.95 -2.66 -11.38
N ALA A 358 25.83 -3.16 -10.85
CA ALA A 358 25.38 -4.53 -11.06
C ALA A 358 23.85 -4.64 -11.12
N LEU A 359 23.38 -5.54 -11.99
CA LEU A 359 21.99 -5.96 -12.08
C LEU A 359 21.84 -7.38 -11.53
N VAL A 360 20.83 -7.64 -10.72
CA VAL A 360 20.52 -8.99 -10.23
C VAL A 360 19.09 -9.36 -10.57
N CYS A 361 18.94 -10.40 -11.38
CA CYS A 361 17.68 -10.95 -11.83
C CYS A 361 17.27 -12.12 -10.94
N VAL A 362 16.15 -11.99 -10.23
CA VAL A 362 15.67 -12.99 -9.26
C VAL A 362 14.38 -13.64 -9.76
N ARG A 363 14.37 -14.98 -9.79
CA ARG A 363 13.21 -15.80 -10.15
C ARG A 363 12.95 -16.91 -9.14
N HIS A 364 11.75 -17.48 -9.19
CA HIS A 364 11.40 -18.73 -8.52
C HIS A 364 11.14 -19.86 -9.52
N ARG A 365 11.35 -21.11 -9.09
CA ARG A 365 11.17 -22.32 -9.93
C ARG A 365 9.83 -23.01 -9.74
N VAL A 366 9.18 -22.81 -8.60
CA VAL A 366 7.96 -23.52 -8.21
C VAL A 366 6.97 -22.52 -7.63
N ASP A 367 5.73 -22.56 -8.11
CA ASP A 367 4.65 -21.71 -7.60
C ASP A 367 4.05 -22.26 -6.29
N ARG A 368 2.96 -21.62 -5.83
CA ARG A 368 2.27 -21.98 -4.59
C ARG A 368 1.62 -23.38 -4.64
N ASP A 369 1.31 -23.86 -5.83
CA ASP A 369 0.61 -25.12 -6.07
C ASP A 369 1.61 -26.27 -6.31
N GLY A 370 2.92 -25.99 -6.18
CA GLY A 370 3.97 -26.97 -6.39
C GLY A 370 4.33 -27.18 -7.86
N VAL A 371 3.78 -26.37 -8.77
CA VAL A 371 3.99 -26.50 -10.22
C VAL A 371 5.29 -25.80 -10.61
N GLU A 372 6.11 -26.50 -11.40
CA GLU A 372 7.32 -25.91 -11.97
C GLU A 372 6.96 -24.76 -12.93
N ARG A 373 7.67 -23.65 -12.78
CA ARG A 373 7.49 -22.45 -13.60
C ARG A 373 8.76 -22.14 -14.38
N PRO A 374 8.65 -21.90 -15.70
CA PRO A 374 9.79 -21.50 -16.49
C PRO A 374 10.27 -20.07 -16.14
N PRO A 375 11.51 -19.71 -16.50
CA PRO A 375 12.00 -18.34 -16.38
C PRO A 375 11.15 -17.37 -17.23
N SER A 376 11.08 -16.10 -16.83
CA SER A 376 10.42 -15.06 -17.63
C SER A 376 11.11 -14.89 -18.99
N PRO A 377 10.38 -14.72 -20.11
CA PRO A 377 10.95 -14.37 -21.41
C PRO A 377 11.74 -13.06 -21.42
N LEU A 378 11.55 -12.19 -20.43
CA LEU A 378 12.34 -10.96 -20.30
C LEU A 378 13.83 -11.25 -20.02
N LEU A 379 14.15 -12.41 -19.48
CA LEU A 379 15.54 -12.82 -19.23
C LEU A 379 16.32 -13.05 -20.52
N ASP A 380 15.66 -13.32 -21.66
CA ASP A 380 16.35 -13.46 -22.95
C ASP A 380 16.99 -12.14 -23.43
N ARG A 381 16.58 -11.01 -22.84
CA ARG A 381 17.11 -9.67 -23.13
C ARG A 381 18.33 -9.30 -22.28
N VAL A 382 18.69 -10.11 -21.30
CA VAL A 382 19.78 -9.84 -20.34
C VAL A 382 20.69 -11.07 -20.24
N ASP A 383 21.99 -10.89 -20.44
CA ASP A 383 22.98 -11.97 -20.27
C ASP A 383 23.36 -12.15 -18.80
N ALA A 384 22.41 -12.64 -18.00
CA ALA A 384 22.57 -12.79 -16.56
C ALA A 384 23.35 -14.08 -16.21
N ARG A 385 24.53 -13.93 -15.62
CA ARG A 385 25.36 -15.06 -15.17
C ARG A 385 24.75 -15.71 -13.92
N PRO A 386 24.49 -17.02 -13.90
CA PRO A 386 23.90 -17.66 -12.73
C PRO A 386 24.88 -17.60 -11.54
N ILE A 387 24.36 -17.25 -10.36
CA ILE A 387 25.07 -17.50 -9.10
C ILE A 387 24.87 -18.97 -8.76
N ASP A 388 25.97 -19.70 -8.60
CA ASP A 388 25.95 -21.13 -8.33
C ASP A 388 25.39 -21.46 -6.93
N GLY A 389 25.12 -22.74 -6.70
CA GLY A 389 24.50 -23.21 -5.46
C GLY A 389 25.36 -23.00 -4.21
N ASP A 390 26.68 -23.07 -4.34
CA ASP A 390 27.60 -22.96 -3.21
C ASP A 390 27.75 -21.49 -2.81
N ALA A 391 27.88 -20.58 -3.78
CA ALA A 391 27.86 -19.14 -3.58
C ALA A 391 26.53 -18.69 -2.97
N LEU A 392 25.39 -19.23 -3.43
CA LEU A 392 24.08 -18.93 -2.84
C LEU A 392 23.95 -19.45 -1.40
N ALA A 393 24.47 -20.65 -1.12
CA ALA A 393 24.49 -21.19 0.24
C ALA A 393 25.37 -20.34 1.17
N ALA A 394 26.53 -19.89 0.70
CA ALA A 394 27.41 -18.97 1.42
C ALA A 394 26.74 -17.61 1.67
N LEU A 395 26.04 -17.07 0.67
CA LEU A 395 25.25 -15.84 0.79
C LEU A 395 24.21 -15.95 1.90
N ARG A 396 23.44 -17.05 1.95
CA ARG A 396 22.39 -17.27 2.96
C ARG A 396 22.92 -17.47 4.37
N SER A 397 24.03 -18.19 4.51
CA SER A 397 24.54 -18.66 5.81
C SER A 397 25.58 -17.73 6.41
N ARG A 398 26.53 -17.28 5.58
CA ARG A 398 27.72 -16.51 5.96
C ARG A 398 27.67 -15.07 5.47
N ARG A 399 26.66 -14.70 4.66
CA ARG A 399 26.52 -13.36 4.06
C ARG A 399 27.73 -12.98 3.22
N THR A 400 28.35 -13.99 2.61
CA THR A 400 29.52 -13.83 1.76
C THR A 400 29.09 -13.38 0.38
N LEU A 401 29.55 -12.19 -0.04
CA LEU A 401 29.26 -11.66 -1.36
C LEU A 401 30.09 -12.40 -2.43
N PRO A 402 29.49 -12.90 -3.53
CA PRO A 402 30.25 -13.49 -4.63
C PRO A 402 31.25 -12.50 -5.22
N SER A 403 32.51 -12.90 -5.42
CA SER A 403 33.59 -11.99 -5.84
C SER A 403 33.31 -11.25 -7.15
N ALA A 404 32.64 -11.91 -8.10
CA ALA A 404 32.26 -11.26 -9.36
C ALA A 404 31.29 -10.08 -9.13
N LEU A 405 30.39 -10.19 -8.15
CA LEU A 405 29.43 -9.15 -7.81
C LEU A 405 30.06 -8.08 -6.90
N ALA A 406 30.95 -8.47 -5.99
CA ALA A 406 31.76 -7.51 -5.22
C ALA A 406 32.60 -6.62 -6.14
N ASN A 407 33.28 -7.20 -7.12
CA ASN A 407 34.07 -6.48 -8.12
C ASN A 407 33.21 -5.54 -8.98
N ALA A 408 31.99 -5.95 -9.36
CA ALA A 408 31.09 -5.11 -10.15
C ALA A 408 30.58 -3.89 -9.36
N LEU A 409 30.61 -3.95 -8.03
CA LEU A 409 30.15 -2.88 -7.13
C LEU A 409 31.31 -2.10 -6.49
N ASP A 410 32.56 -2.38 -6.88
CA ASP A 410 33.78 -1.85 -6.25
C ASP A 410 33.81 -2.05 -4.72
N LEU A 411 33.28 -3.18 -4.25
CA LEU A 411 33.24 -3.57 -2.84
C LEU A 411 34.35 -4.58 -2.52
N PRO A 412 34.88 -4.59 -1.28
CA PRO A 412 35.81 -5.62 -0.85
C PRO A 412 35.14 -6.99 -0.96
N ALA A 413 35.76 -7.89 -1.73
CA ALA A 413 35.38 -9.29 -1.71
C ALA A 413 35.58 -9.84 -0.29
N ALA A 414 34.67 -10.71 0.16
CA ALA A 414 34.83 -11.37 1.44
C ALA A 414 36.19 -12.08 1.48
N ALA A 415 36.99 -11.81 2.51
CA ALA A 415 38.22 -12.56 2.72
C ALA A 415 37.83 -14.04 2.86
N ASP A 416 38.47 -14.91 2.08
CA ASP A 416 38.45 -16.35 2.32
C ASP A 416 39.02 -16.56 3.73
N SER A 417 38.15 -16.59 4.73
CA SER A 417 38.51 -17.02 6.09
C SER A 417 38.69 -18.53 6.05
N THR A 418 39.78 -18.95 5.42
CA THR A 418 40.37 -20.28 5.51
C THR A 418 41.46 -20.21 6.57
N GLU A 419 41.07 -19.99 7.82
CA GLU A 419 41.93 -20.29 8.95
C GLU A 419 41.02 -20.55 10.16
N ALA A 420 40.74 -21.82 10.39
CA ALA A 420 40.26 -22.32 11.67
C ALA A 420 41.46 -22.48 12.60
N PRO A 421 41.37 -22.10 13.90
CA PRO A 421 42.14 -22.75 14.94
C PRO A 421 41.56 -24.13 15.31
#